data_AF-A0A9D5IQB7-F1
#
_entry.id   AF-A0A9D5IQB7-F1
#
_cell.length_a   1.000
_cell.length_b   1.000
_cell.length_c   1.000
_cell.angle_alpha   90.00
_cell.angle_beta   90.00
_cell.angle_gamma   90.00
#
_symmetry.space_group_name_H-M   'P 1'
#
loop_
_entity.id
_entity.type
_entity.pdbx_description
1 polymer ?
#
loop_
_entity_poly.entity_id
_entity_poly.type
_entity_poly.pdbx_seq_one_letter_code
_entity_poly.pdbx_strand_id
1 'polypeptide(L)' 'MRKLSTAVTFGLIALSSTSAFAEQSCATVKMADPGWSDIAATNAITGFLLDGMGYKAKVDTLAVPIT' A
#
# COMPACT_ATOMS: atom_id res chain seq x y z
N MET A 1 17.46 25.53 31.43
CA MET A 1 16.14 24.88 31.29
C MET A 1 15.63 24.84 29.84
N ARG A 2 15.70 25.92 29.04
CA ARG A 2 15.28 25.92 27.63
C ARG A 2 15.91 24.84 26.74
N LYS A 3 17.24 24.64 26.82
CA LYS A 3 17.95 23.62 26.02
C LYS A 3 17.55 22.17 26.37
N LEU A 4 17.21 21.92 27.64
CA LEU A 4 16.75 20.62 28.11
C LEU A 4 15.33 20.32 27.58
N SER A 5 14.47 21.34 27.54
CA SER A 5 13.13 21.24 26.95
C SER A 5 13.18 20.93 25.45
N THR A 6 14.09 21.54 24.69
CA THR A 6 14.23 21.29 23.25
C THR A 6 14.71 19.87 22.95
N ALA A 7 15.63 19.33 23.76
CA ALA A 7 16.12 17.96 23.61
C ALA A 7 15.03 16.91 23.89
N VAL A 8 14.19 17.15 24.91
CA VAL A 8 13.06 16.27 25.24
C VAL A 8 12.01 16.26 24.13
N THR A 9 11.67 17.43 23.57
CA THR A 9 10.72 17.51 22.45
C THR A 9 11.23 16.78 21.20
N PHE A 10 12.53 16.93 20.86
CA PHE A 10 13.13 16.20 19.74
C PHE A 10 13.15 14.68 19.98
N GLY A 11 13.44 14.23 21.20
CA GLY A 11 13.36 12.81 21.57
C GLY A 11 11.95 12.24 21.39
N LEU A 12 10.92 12.97 21.81
CA LEU A 12 9.53 12.55 21.66
C LEU A 12 9.10 12.42 20.19
N ILE A 13 9.57 13.30 19.31
CA ILE A 13 9.28 13.21 17.87
C ILE A 13 9.95 11.98 17.26
N ALA A 14 11.19 11.67 17.64
CA ALA A 14 11.90 10.49 17.15
C ALA A 14 11.25 9.17 17.62
N LEU A 15 10.61 9.15 18.80
CA LEU A 15 9.87 7.97 19.27
C LEU A 15 8.47 7.83 18.62
N SER A 16 7.95 8.87 17.98
CA SER A 16 6.63 8.85 17.34
C SER A 16 6.63 8.25 15.92
N SER A 17 7.80 7.96 15.34
CA SER A 17 7.92 7.32 14.04
C SER A 17 7.72 5.81 14.12
N THR A 18 6.48 5.37 14.42
CA THR A 18 6.09 3.99 14.19
C THR A 18 5.70 3.82 12.73
N SER A 19 6.42 2.96 12.01
CA SER A 19 6.06 2.57 10.65
C SER A 19 4.82 1.68 10.71
N ALA A 20 3.69 2.21 10.23
CA ALA A 20 2.48 1.41 10.05
C ALA A 20 2.67 0.50 8.83
N PHE A 21 3.11 -0.73 9.06
CA PHE A 21 3.07 -1.77 8.06
C PHE A 21 1.69 -2.44 8.06
N ALA A 22 1.27 -2.92 6.90
CA ALA A 22 0.10 -3.79 6.85
C ALA A 22 0.38 -5.07 7.63
N GLU A 23 -0.63 -5.60 8.31
CA GLU A 23 -0.52 -6.89 8.99
C GLU A 23 -0.19 -8.00 7.96
N GLN A 24 0.49 -9.08 8.38
CA GLN A 24 0.80 -10.21 7.51
C GLN A 24 -0.44 -10.78 6.80
N SER A 25 -1.62 -10.70 7.43
CA SER A 25 -2.90 -11.11 6.84
C SER A 25 -3.32 -10.29 5.61
N CYS A 26 -2.77 -9.07 5.44
CA CYS A 26 -3.01 -8.20 4.30
C CYS A 26 -2.01 -8.42 3.14
N ALA A 27 -1.22 -9.50 3.15
CA ALA A 27 -0.21 -9.76 2.13
C ALA A 27 -0.79 -9.92 0.71
N THR A 28 -2.09 -10.20 0.56
CA THR A 28 -2.75 -10.28 -0.76
C THR A 28 -3.63 -9.07 -1.02
N VAL A 29 -3.30 -8.29 -2.05
CA VAL A 29 -4.10 -7.17 -2.54
C VAL A 29 -5.07 -7.69 -3.61
N LYS A 30 -6.37 -7.52 -3.35
CA LYS A 30 -7.44 -7.93 -4.28
C LYS A 30 -7.82 -6.74 -5.16
N MET A 31 -7.78 -6.94 -6.46
CA MET A 31 -7.99 -5.94 -7.50
C MET A 31 -9.03 -6.45 -8.49
N ALA A 32 -9.73 -5.53 -9.17
CA ALA A 32 -10.76 -5.87 -10.14
C ALA A 32 -10.30 -5.53 -11.56
N ASP A 33 -10.76 -6.30 -12.54
CA ASP A 33 -10.59 -6.02 -13.96
C ASP A 33 -11.93 -6.16 -14.70
N PRO A 34 -12.52 -5.07 -15.24
CA PRO A 34 -13.74 -5.12 -16.03
C PRO A 34 -13.49 -5.53 -17.50
N GLY A 35 -12.23 -5.70 -17.92
CA GLY A 35 -11.84 -6.07 -19.29
C GLY A 35 -11.46 -4.89 -20.19
N TRP A 36 -11.25 -3.69 -19.66
CA TRP A 36 -10.77 -2.53 -20.42
C TRP A 36 -9.24 -2.43 -20.40
N SER A 37 -8.64 -2.01 -21.51
CA SER A 37 -7.18 -2.04 -21.68
C SER A 37 -6.41 -1.08 -20.76
N ASP A 38 -7.01 0.05 -20.40
CA ASP A 38 -6.46 1.02 -19.44
C ASP A 38 -6.39 0.43 -18.02
N ILE A 39 -7.41 -0.32 -17.62
CA ILE A 39 -7.43 -1.03 -16.34
C ILE A 39 -6.43 -2.19 -16.34
N ALA A 40 -6.35 -2.95 -17.43
CA ALA A 40 -5.34 -4.01 -17.56
C ALA A 40 -3.91 -3.46 -17.41
N ALA A 41 -3.60 -2.32 -18.05
CA ALA A 41 -2.31 -1.65 -17.91
C ALA A 41 -2.06 -1.18 -16.46
N THR A 42 -3.06 -0.57 -15.83
CA THR A 42 -2.98 -0.12 -14.43
C THR A 42 -2.74 -1.28 -13.48
N ASN A 43 -3.45 -2.39 -13.68
CA ASN A 43 -3.31 -3.60 -12.87
C ASN A 43 -1.94 -4.24 -13.03
N ALA A 44 -1.38 -4.27 -14.24
CA ALA A 44 -0.05 -4.78 -14.50
C ALA A 44 1.04 -3.96 -13.80
N ILE A 45 1.00 -2.63 -13.92
CA ILE A 45 1.95 -1.73 -13.27
C ILE A 45 1.86 -1.87 -11.75
N THR A 46 0.64 -1.88 -11.21
CA THR A 46 0.41 -2.03 -9.77
C THR A 46 0.91 -3.39 -9.27
N GLY A 47 0.64 -4.47 -10.02
CA GLY A 47 1.12 -5.82 -9.70
C GLY A 47 2.64 -5.89 -9.63
N PHE A 48 3.35 -5.26 -10.57
CA PHE A 48 4.81 -5.18 -10.56
C PHE A 48 5.35 -4.46 -9.32
N LEU A 49 4.74 -3.33 -8.93
CA LEU A 49 5.14 -2.60 -7.73
C LEU A 49 4.87 -3.39 -6.45
N LEU A 50 3.71 -4.05 -6.36
CA LEU A 50 3.32 -4.87 -5.21
C LEU A 50 4.28 -6.05 -5.01
N ASP A 51 4.67 -6.73 -6.09
CA ASP A 51 5.64 -7.82 -6.05
C ASP A 51 6.99 -7.33 -5.50
N GLY A 52 7.48 -6.17 -5.98
CA GLY A 52 8.70 -5.54 -5.46
C GLY A 52 8.65 -5.18 -3.97
N MET A 53 7.46 -5.01 -3.39
CA MET A 53 7.24 -4.76 -1.96
C MET A 53 6.93 -6.04 -1.16
N GLY A 54 6.89 -7.22 -1.80
CA GLY A 54 6.59 -8.49 -1.15
C GLY A 54 5.10 -8.80 -0.98
N TYR A 55 4.21 -8.07 -1.67
CA TYR A 55 2.77 -8.34 -1.69
C TYR A 55 2.38 -9.21 -2.89
N LYS A 56 1.29 -9.95 -2.74
CA LYS A 56 0.66 -10.72 -3.82
C LYS A 56 -0.51 -9.93 -4.39
N ALA A 57 -0.49 -9.65 -5.70
CA ALA A 57 -1.65 -9.11 -6.39
C ALA A 57 -2.58 -10.26 -6.83
N LYS A 58 -3.89 -10.12 -6.59
CA LYS A 58 -4.94 -11.00 -7.12
C LYS A 58 -5.92 -10.16 -7.91
N VAL A 59 -5.97 -10.36 -9.22
CA VAL A 59 -6.90 -9.67 -10.11
C VAL A 59 -8.09 -10.58 -10.39
N ASP A 60 -9.28 -10.15 -10.00
CA ASP A 60 -10.54 -10.83 -10.30
C ASP A 60 -11.24 -10.12 -11.46
N THR A 61 -11.62 -10.88 -12.49
CA THR A 61 -12.38 -10.33 -13.62
C THR A 61 -13.81 -10.06 -13.19
N LEU A 62 -14.19 -8.78 -13.12
CA LEU A 62 -15.53 -8.31 -12.79
C LEU A 62 -16.10 -7.62 -14.04
N ALA A 63 -16.37 -8.42 -15.07
CA ALA A 63 -17.00 -7.90 -16.28
C ALA A 63 -18.41 -7.39 -15.95
N VAL A 64 -18.68 -6.14 -16.36
CA VAL A 64 -20.06 -5.66 -16.43
C VAL A 64 -20.75 -6.50 -17.52
N PRO A 65 -21.98 -7.02 -17.31
CA PRO A 65 -22.69 -7.74 -18.37
C PRO A 65 -22.79 -6.85 -19.61
N ILE A 66 -22.27 -7.32 -20.75
CA ILE A 66 -22.46 -6.67 -22.04
C ILE A 66 -23.78 -7.22 -22.62
N THR A 67 -24.82 -6.40 -22.65
CA THR A 67 -26.13 -6.70 -23.26
C THR A 67 -26.20 -6.23 -24.70
#